data_AF-A0A1S8CEH3-F1
#
_entry.id   AF-A0A1S8CEH3-F1
#
_cell.length_a   1.000
_cell.length_b   1.000
_cell.length_c   1.000
_cell.angle_alpha   90.00
_cell.angle_beta   90.00
_cell.angle_gamma   90.00
#
_symmetry.space_group_name_H-M   'P 1'
#
loop_
_entity.id
_entity.type
_entity.pdbx_description
1 polymer ?
#
loop_
_entity_poly.entity_id
_entity_poly.type
_entity_poly.pdbx_seq_one_letter_code
_entity_poly.pdbx_strand_id
1 'polypeptide(L)'
;MSLSIDEIQKKVDGMILRAGLPRYSVNLCTAPIGDGTPYITFENNVYNYIYSERGYEFSRKVTSSLDELLYWIMSELAYKIVFQYELEHRVKGKDGRRIAFPKFIELMVNMNPVWGAEARYEIQKTLTESPYDDSLHL
;
A
#
# COMPACT_ATOMS: atom_id res chain seq x y z
N MET A 1 -1.06 3.51 24.24
CA MET A 1 -0.10 4.58 23.90
C MET A 1 -0.03 4.65 22.39
N SER A 2 -0.23 5.83 21.81
CA SER A 2 -0.04 6.04 20.37
C SER A 2 1.44 6.22 20.07
N LEU A 3 1.92 5.56 19.03
CA LEU A 3 3.27 5.79 18.52
C LEU A 3 3.38 7.18 17.90
N SER A 4 4.53 7.82 18.09
CA SER A 4 4.89 9.03 17.35
C SER A 4 5.11 8.70 15.87
N ILE A 5 5.08 9.72 15.00
CA ILE A 5 5.32 9.52 13.57
C ILE A 5 6.71 8.91 13.31
N ASP A 6 7.72 9.28 14.11
CA ASP A 6 9.08 8.73 14.01
C ASP A 6 9.13 7.24 14.38
N GLU A 7 8.32 6.81 15.34
CA GLU A 7 8.20 5.41 15.72
C GLU A 7 7.49 4.59 14.65
N ILE A 8 6.47 5.16 13.99
CA ILE A 8 5.81 4.54 12.85
C ILE A 8 6.77 4.46 11.65
N GLN A 9 7.51 5.53 11.36
CA GLN A 9 8.52 5.55 10.29
C GLN A 9 9.60 4.48 10.52
N LYS A 10 10.11 4.32 11.76
CA LYS A 10 11.06 3.24 12.09
C LYS A 10 10.49 1.84 11.81
N LYS A 11 9.19 1.64 12.03
CA LYS A 11 8.52 0.36 11.71
C LYS A 11 8.41 0.15 10.20
N VAL A 12 8.02 1.19 9.46
CA VAL A 12 7.96 1.20 7.99
C VAL A 12 9.34 0.89 7.40
N ASP A 13 10.39 1.60 7.81
CA ASP A 13 11.78 1.34 7.40
C ASP A 13 12.18 -0.11 7.64
N GLY A 14 11.83 -0.66 8.81
CA GLY A 14 12.11 -2.05 9.15
C GLY A 14 11.41 -3.07 8.25
N MET A 15 10.18 -2.79 7.82
CA MET A 15 9.44 -3.62 6.87
C MET A 15 10.01 -3.53 5.45
N ILE A 16 10.33 -2.30 5.01
CA ILE A 16 10.98 -2.01 3.72
C ILE A 16 12.29 -2.79 3.59
N LEU A 17 13.14 -2.74 4.62
CA LEU A 17 14.42 -3.44 4.62
C LEU A 17 14.27 -4.96 4.58
N ARG A 18 13.27 -5.53 5.28
CA ARG A 18 12.98 -6.98 5.21
C ARG A 18 12.56 -7.42 3.82
N ALA A 19 11.87 -6.56 3.09
CA ALA A 19 11.50 -6.79 1.70
C ALA A 19 12.63 -6.54 0.70
N GLY A 20 13.84 -6.18 1.16
CA GLY A 20 14.99 -5.91 0.30
C GLY A 20 14.90 -4.58 -0.45
N LEU A 21 14.08 -3.65 0.04
CA LEU A 21 13.85 -2.35 -0.59
C LEU A 21 14.73 -1.24 0.06
N PRO A 22 15.01 -0.14 -0.65
CA PRO A 22 15.77 0.98 -0.11
C PRO A 22 15.07 1.64 1.09
N ARG A 23 15.82 1.93 2.17
CA ARG A 23 15.33 2.43 3.47
C ARG A 23 14.43 3.69 3.43
N TYR A 24 14.37 4.42 2.33
CA TYR A 24 13.60 5.67 2.19
C TYR A 24 12.59 5.62 1.04
N SER A 25 12.09 4.43 0.71
CA SER A 25 11.04 4.28 -0.30
C SER A 25 9.70 4.88 0.13
N VAL A 26 9.50 5.18 1.41
CA VAL A 26 8.32 5.84 1.98
C VAL A 26 8.75 6.90 2.99
N ASN A 27 8.20 8.10 2.87
CA ASN A 27 8.36 9.18 3.84
C ASN A 27 6.99 9.56 4.39
N LEU A 28 6.77 9.31 5.68
CA LEU A 28 5.51 9.62 6.33
C LEU A 28 5.38 11.11 6.62
N CYS A 29 4.17 11.63 6.46
CA CYS A 29 3.85 13.03 6.66
C CYS A 29 2.80 13.18 7.77
N THR A 30 2.87 14.26 8.55
CA THR A 30 1.86 14.60 9.57
C THR A 30 0.95 15.75 9.13
N ALA A 31 1.19 16.31 7.95
CA ALA A 31 0.47 17.43 7.37
C ALA A 31 0.39 17.25 5.84
N PRO A 32 -0.62 17.83 5.19
CA PRO A 32 -0.76 17.73 3.74
C PRO A 32 0.37 18.45 3.01
N ILE A 33 0.95 17.79 2.00
CA ILE A 33 1.90 18.40 1.05
C ILE A 33 1.15 19.09 -0.10
N GLY A 34 -0.02 18.57 -0.47
CA GLY A 34 -0.90 19.13 -1.51
C GLY A 34 -0.84 18.43 -2.87
N ASP A 35 -0.11 17.32 -2.98
CA ASP A 35 0.10 16.52 -4.20
C ASP A 35 -0.58 15.13 -4.16
N GLY A 36 -1.48 14.92 -3.21
CA GLY A 36 -2.13 13.63 -2.99
C GLY A 36 -1.33 12.66 -2.11
N THR A 37 -0.09 12.99 -1.73
CA THR A 37 0.67 12.20 -0.74
C THR A 37 -0.10 12.15 0.58
N PRO A 38 -0.39 10.95 1.10
CA PRO A 38 -1.18 10.85 2.31
C PRO A 38 -0.40 11.28 3.54
N TYR A 39 -1.12 11.80 4.52
CA TYR A 39 -0.57 12.18 5.83
C TYR A 39 -1.36 11.51 6.96
N ILE A 40 -0.71 11.42 8.12
CA ILE A 40 -1.21 10.71 9.28
C ILE A 40 -1.46 11.70 10.41
N THR A 41 -2.66 11.66 10.99
CA THR A 41 -2.96 12.31 12.27
C THR A 41 -3.41 11.28 13.30
N PHE A 42 -3.20 11.59 14.58
CA PHE A 42 -3.70 10.77 15.68
C PHE A 42 -4.61 11.62 16.56
N GLU A 43 -5.90 11.33 16.52
CA GLU A 43 -6.96 12.08 17.18
C GLU A 43 -7.97 11.10 17.75
N ASN A 44 -8.55 11.39 18.92
CA ASN A 44 -9.60 10.54 19.53
C ASN A 44 -9.22 9.05 19.66
N ASN A 45 -7.95 8.78 19.97
CA ASN A 45 -7.38 7.43 20.08
C ASN A 45 -7.40 6.58 18.79
N VAL A 46 -7.52 7.22 17.63
CA VAL A 46 -7.47 6.55 16.32
C VAL A 46 -6.46 7.21 15.39
N TYR A 47 -5.89 6.40 14.51
CA TYR A 47 -5.10 6.85 13.37
C TYR A 47 -6.03 7.27 12.23
N ASN A 48 -5.76 8.44 11.66
CA ASN A 48 -6.36 8.91 10.42
C ASN A 48 -5.28 8.86 9.34
N TYR A 49 -5.54 8.14 8.26
CA TYR A 49 -4.70 8.12 7.06
C TYR A 49 -5.45 8.84 5.95
N ILE A 50 -4.99 10.04 5.63
CA ILE A 50 -5.79 11.06 4.92
C ILE A 50 -5.12 11.37 3.59
N TYR A 51 -5.92 11.40 2.53
CA TYR A 51 -5.51 11.84 1.21
C TYR A 51 -6.16 13.18 0.89
N SER A 52 -5.33 14.13 0.51
CA SER A 52 -5.77 15.45 0.08
C SER A 52 -4.89 15.96 -1.05
N GLU A 53 -5.50 16.66 -2.01
CA GLU A 53 -4.79 17.31 -3.10
C GLU A 53 -5.31 18.74 -3.24
N ARG A 54 -4.40 19.72 -3.42
CA ARG A 54 -4.74 21.14 -3.62
C ARG A 54 -5.75 21.70 -2.59
N GLY A 55 -5.63 21.27 -1.33
CA GLY A 55 -6.48 21.71 -0.23
C GLY A 55 -7.83 21.00 -0.12
N TYR A 56 -8.09 19.99 -0.95
CA TYR A 56 -9.31 19.18 -0.90
C TYR A 56 -9.01 17.77 -0.39
N GLU A 57 -9.57 17.42 0.77
CA GLU A 57 -9.58 16.04 1.27
C GLU A 57 -10.57 15.21 0.43
N PHE A 58 -10.08 14.13 -0.18
CA PHE A 58 -10.92 13.26 -1.02
C PHE A 58 -11.03 11.83 -0.48
N SER A 59 -10.22 11.45 0.51
CA SER A 59 -10.31 10.14 1.16
C SER A 59 -9.71 10.17 2.55
N ARG A 60 -10.34 9.43 3.48
CA ARG A 60 -9.85 9.22 4.84
C ARG A 60 -10.12 7.79 5.25
N LYS A 61 -9.08 7.09 5.70
CA LYS A 61 -9.19 5.80 6.37
C LYS A 61 -8.92 6.00 7.87
N VAL A 62 -9.69 5.33 8.71
CA VAL A 62 -9.62 5.48 10.18
C VAL A 62 -9.47 4.11 10.83
N THR A 63 -8.51 3.96 11.73
CA THR A 63 -8.32 2.72 12.49
C THR A 63 -7.70 2.96 13.85
N SER A 64 -8.05 2.14 14.84
CA SER A 64 -7.30 2.04 16.11
C SER A 64 -6.16 1.03 16.06
N SER A 65 -6.06 0.24 14.98
CA SER A 65 -5.04 -0.80 14.80
C SER A 65 -3.80 -0.24 14.11
N LEU A 66 -2.66 -0.30 14.81
CA LEU A 66 -1.39 0.04 14.20
C LEU A 66 -1.03 -0.89 13.04
N ASP A 67 -1.36 -2.19 13.14
CA ASP A 67 -1.04 -3.15 12.08
C ASP A 67 -1.82 -2.84 10.80
N GLU A 68 -3.08 -2.43 10.93
CA GLU A 68 -3.93 -2.03 9.80
C GLU A 68 -3.43 -0.74 9.14
N LEU A 69 -3.04 0.26 9.93
CA LEU A 69 -2.40 1.48 9.41
C LEU A 69 -1.13 1.13 8.61
N LEU A 70 -0.25 0.30 9.20
CA LEU A 70 0.98 -0.14 8.54
C LEU A 70 0.68 -0.92 7.26
N TYR A 71 -0.34 -1.78 7.27
CA TYR A 71 -0.79 -2.51 6.09
C TYR A 71 -1.18 -1.56 4.96
N TRP A 72 -1.96 -0.51 5.24
CA TRP A 72 -2.33 0.48 4.22
C TRP A 72 -1.13 1.18 3.62
N ILE A 73 -0.23 1.70 4.46
CA ILE A 73 1.00 2.40 4.03
C ILE A 73 1.85 1.49 3.14
N MET A 74 2.07 0.25 3.58
CA MET A 74 2.94 -0.68 2.85
C MET A 74 2.29 -1.19 1.56
N SER A 75 0.95 -1.30 1.53
CA SER A 75 0.21 -1.70 0.33
C SER A 75 0.38 -0.68 -0.80
N GLU A 76 0.40 0.62 -0.50
CA GLU A 76 0.64 1.65 -1.53
C GLU A 76 2.01 1.50 -2.20
N LEU A 77 3.04 1.34 -1.38
CA LEU A 77 4.39 1.11 -1.85
C LEU A 77 4.46 -0.19 -2.66
N ALA A 78 3.86 -1.26 -2.16
CA ALA A 78 3.86 -2.55 -2.82
C ALA A 78 3.18 -2.50 -4.19
N TYR A 79 2.01 -1.86 -4.30
CA TYR A 79 1.33 -1.67 -5.58
C TYR A 79 2.19 -0.90 -6.58
N LYS A 80 2.82 0.20 -6.16
CA LYS A 80 3.73 0.95 -7.02
C LYS A 80 4.86 0.07 -7.57
N ILE A 81 5.47 -0.75 -6.71
CA ILE A 81 6.58 -1.64 -7.10
C ILE A 81 6.11 -2.74 -8.04
N VAL A 82 5.00 -3.40 -7.74
CA VAL A 82 4.58 -4.60 -8.50
C VAL A 82 4.04 -4.23 -9.87
N PHE A 83 3.43 -3.05 -10.03
CA PHE A 83 3.01 -2.57 -11.35
C PHE A 83 4.17 -2.02 -12.16
N GLN A 84 5.21 -1.46 -11.54
CA GLN A 84 6.46 -1.17 -12.23
C GLN A 84 7.12 -2.47 -12.73
N TYR A 85 7.15 -3.50 -11.88
CA TYR A 85 7.63 -4.82 -12.28
C TYR A 85 6.80 -5.43 -13.42
N GLU A 86 5.48 -5.31 -13.37
CA GLU A 86 4.58 -5.73 -14.45
C GLU A 86 4.93 -5.03 -15.77
N LEU A 87 5.13 -3.71 -15.76
CA LEU A 87 5.50 -2.94 -16.96
C LEU A 87 6.78 -3.48 -17.62
N GLU A 88 7.77 -3.84 -16.80
CA GLU A 88 9.06 -4.38 -17.26
C GLU A 88 8.97 -5.83 -17.77
N HIS A 89 7.96 -6.58 -17.32
CA HIS A 89 7.78 -8.02 -17.64
C HIS A 89 6.48 -8.28 -18.41
N ARG A 90 5.92 -7.23 -19.03
CA ARG A 90 4.58 -7.26 -19.60
C ARG A 90 4.44 -8.34 -20.67
N VAL A 91 3.38 -9.12 -20.55
CA VAL A 91 2.95 -10.07 -21.59
C VAL A 91 1.86 -9.42 -22.41
N LYS A 92 2.11 -9.18 -23.69
CA LYS A 92 1.13 -8.59 -24.61
C LYS A 92 -0.14 -9.44 -24.65
N GLY A 93 -1.32 -8.81 -24.66
CA GLY A 93 -2.60 -9.53 -24.72
C GLY A 93 -3.02 -10.18 -23.40
N LYS A 94 -2.42 -9.79 -22.27
CA LYS A 94 -2.76 -10.30 -20.94
C LYS A 94 -2.98 -9.15 -19.98
N ASP A 95 -3.97 -9.33 -19.10
CA ASP A 95 -4.18 -8.42 -17.98
C ASP A 95 -2.93 -8.38 -17.09
N GLY A 96 -2.32 -7.20 -16.95
CA GLY A 96 -1.10 -7.00 -16.17
C GLY A 96 -1.25 -7.43 -14.70
N ARG A 97 -2.48 -7.41 -14.15
CA ARG A 97 -2.76 -7.86 -12.78
C ARG A 97 -2.38 -9.33 -12.57
N ARG A 98 -2.36 -10.15 -13.63
CA ARG A 98 -1.89 -11.55 -13.56
C ARG A 98 -0.42 -11.67 -13.15
N ILE A 99 0.39 -10.64 -13.44
CA ILE A 99 1.80 -10.54 -13.02
C ILE A 99 1.88 -9.79 -11.69
N ALA A 100 1.18 -8.66 -11.58
CA ALA A 100 1.29 -7.78 -10.43
C ALA A 100 0.75 -8.40 -9.12
N PHE A 101 -0.41 -9.09 -9.16
CA PHE A 101 -1.08 -9.58 -7.95
C PHE A 101 -0.34 -10.70 -7.21
N PRO A 102 0.19 -11.75 -7.89
CA PRO A 102 1.07 -12.71 -7.22
C PRO A 102 2.30 -12.05 -6.59
N LYS A 103 2.90 -11.07 -7.29
CA LYS A 103 4.07 -10.34 -6.79
C LYS A 103 3.73 -9.45 -5.60
N PHE A 104 2.54 -8.85 -5.58
CA PHE A 104 2.03 -8.11 -4.44
C PHE A 104 1.94 -8.99 -3.19
N ILE A 105 1.36 -10.18 -3.29
CA ILE A 105 1.27 -11.11 -2.16
C ILE A 105 2.67 -11.50 -1.65
N GLU A 106 3.59 -11.83 -2.55
CA GLU A 106 4.98 -12.15 -2.20
C GLU A 106 5.62 -10.98 -1.42
N LEU A 107 5.48 -9.76 -1.93
CA LEU A 107 6.06 -8.57 -1.32
C LEU A 107 5.44 -8.26 0.05
N MET A 108 4.11 -8.36 0.17
CA MET A 108 3.40 -8.16 1.44
C MET A 108 3.83 -9.19 2.50
N VAL A 109 3.98 -10.46 2.13
CA VAL A 109 4.49 -11.52 3.01
C VAL A 109 5.93 -11.25 3.46
N ASN A 110 6.79 -10.76 2.56
CA ASN A 110 8.18 -10.43 2.89
C ASN A 110 8.28 -9.25 3.88
N MET A 111 7.37 -8.27 3.78
CA MET A 111 7.30 -7.16 4.73
C MET A 111 6.76 -7.61 6.10
N ASN A 112 5.70 -8.42 6.09
CA ASN A 112 5.10 -9.01 7.27
C ASN A 112 4.42 -10.37 6.94
N PRO A 113 4.91 -11.51 7.47
CA PRO A 113 4.39 -12.82 7.12
C PRO A 113 2.89 -13.02 7.34
N VAL A 114 2.28 -12.30 8.29
CA VAL A 114 0.83 -12.44 8.58
C VAL A 114 -0.05 -11.77 7.53
N TRP A 115 0.47 -10.83 6.75
CA TRP A 115 -0.30 -10.05 5.77
C TRP A 115 -0.64 -10.81 4.49
N GLY A 116 -0.07 -12.01 4.28
CA GLY A 116 -0.37 -12.80 3.09
C GLY A 116 -1.85 -13.17 2.96
N ALA A 117 -2.55 -13.40 4.09
CA ALA A 117 -3.97 -13.72 4.06
C ALA A 117 -4.82 -12.50 3.67
N GLU A 118 -4.53 -11.35 4.27
CA GLU A 118 -5.21 -10.08 3.97
C GLU A 118 -4.99 -9.67 2.50
N ALA A 119 -3.75 -9.72 2.01
CA ALA A 119 -3.43 -9.42 0.61
C ALA A 119 -4.17 -10.32 -0.39
N ARG A 120 -4.32 -11.61 -0.09
CA ARG A 120 -5.10 -12.54 -0.92
C ARG A 120 -6.59 -12.18 -0.92
N TYR A 121 -7.13 -11.82 0.25
CA TYR A 121 -8.53 -11.44 0.39
C TYR A 121 -8.84 -10.15 -0.40
N GLU A 122 -7.98 -9.13 -0.30
CA GLU A 122 -8.14 -7.88 -1.06
C GLU A 122 -8.11 -8.10 -2.57
N ILE A 123 -7.17 -8.92 -3.06
CA ILE A 123 -7.10 -9.30 -4.47
C ILE A 123 -8.36 -10.05 -4.88
N GLN A 124 -8.83 -11.00 -4.08
CA GLN A 124 -10.03 -11.77 -4.40
C GLN A 124 -11.27 -10.86 -4.47
N LYS A 125 -11.41 -9.91 -3.55
CA LYS A 125 -12.48 -8.91 -3.57
C LYS A 125 -12.42 -8.09 -4.85
N THR A 126 -11.25 -7.57 -5.18
CA THR A 126 -11.01 -6.81 -6.42
C THR A 126 -11.38 -7.61 -7.66
N LEU A 127 -10.99 -8.89 -7.73
CA LEU A 127 -11.28 -9.77 -8.87
C LEU A 127 -12.74 -10.25 -8.94
N THR A 128 -13.47 -10.19 -7.82
CA THR A 128 -14.90 -10.47 -7.80
C THR A 128 -15.67 -9.33 -8.45
N GLU A 129 -15.28 -8.08 -8.14
CA GLU A 129 -15.90 -6.87 -8.70
C GLU A 129 -15.38 -6.55 -10.12
N SER A 130 -14.11 -6.86 -10.38
CA SER A 130 -13.42 -6.62 -11.65
C SER A 130 -12.54 -7.82 -12.02
N PRO A 131 -13.11 -8.88 -12.62
CA PRO A 131 -12.37 -10.06 -13.06
C PRO A 131 -11.22 -9.71 -14.02
N TYR A 132 -10.27 -10.62 -14.18
CA TYR A 132 -9.23 -10.46 -15.19
C TYR A 132 -9.83 -10.31 -16.59
N ASP A 133 -9.28 -9.38 -17.37
CA ASP A 133 -9.71 -9.16 -18.74
C ASP A 133 -8.52 -9.16 -19.70
N ASP A 134 -8.32 -10.28 -20.38
CA ASP A 134 -7.28 -10.43 -21.40
C ASP A 134 -7.73 -9.89 -22.77
N SER A 135 -9.01 -9.53 -22.94
CA SER A 135 -9.58 -9.13 -24.24
C SER A 135 -9.29 -7.67 -24.61
N LEU A 136 -9.07 -6.81 -23.61
CA LEU A 136 -8.75 -5.38 -23.79
C LEU A 136 -7.32 -5.10 -24.28
N HIS A 137 -6.51 -6.14 -24.47
CA HIS A 137 -5.09 -6.02 -24.80
C HIS A 137 -4.69 -6.67 -26.15
N LEU A 138 -5.68 -6.98 -27.00
CA LEU A 138 -5.51 -7.50 -28.36
C LEU A 138 -5.09 -6.42 -29.37
#